data_AF-A0A411MK53-F1
#
_entry.id   AF-A0A411MK53-F1
#
_cell.length_a   1.000
_cell.length_b   1.000
_cell.length_c   1.000
_cell.angle_alpha   90.00
_cell.angle_beta   90.00
_cell.angle_gamma   90.00
#
_symmetry.space_group_name_H-M   'P 1'
#
loop_
_entity.id
_entity.type
_entity.pdbx_description
1 polymer ?
#
loop_
_entity_poly.entity_id
_entity_poly.type
_entity_poly.pdbx_seq_one_letter_code
_entity_poly.pdbx_strand_id
1 'polypeptide(L)'
;MNRYLLAALAVALVLLGAQTIRMAGARADHAGYVAGVEREAAQASEQARQIEQQRQRDIDQVRTDAANQKANDDARAAELRAVGDSLRKQQAQLLADRAALRARLAARGKTIDDLVDLLAQLRTEADNHAGELAAALDASRRAGFACERSYDSLRASK
;
A
#
# COMPACT_ATOMS: atom_id res chain seq x y z
N MET A 1 58.43 53.14 -43.68
CA MET A 1 57.34 52.92 -42.71
C MET A 1 56.24 51.97 -43.24
N ASN A 2 55.62 52.22 -44.41
CA ASN A 2 54.45 51.45 -44.88
C ASN A 2 54.65 49.93 -45.08
N ARG A 3 55.83 49.47 -45.52
CA ARG A 3 56.06 48.02 -45.78
C ARG A 3 56.04 47.18 -44.49
N TYR A 4 56.55 47.73 -43.38
CA TYR A 4 56.52 47.08 -42.07
C TYR A 4 55.11 47.10 -41.47
N LEU A 5 54.33 48.16 -41.71
CA LEU A 5 52.94 48.28 -41.31
C LEU A 5 52.04 47.23 -42.01
N LEU A 6 52.22 47.03 -43.31
CA LEU A 6 51.50 46.00 -44.08
C LEU A 6 51.86 44.58 -43.62
N ALA A 7 53.14 44.31 -43.35
CA ALA A 7 53.58 43.02 -42.82
C ALA A 7 52.98 42.73 -41.43
N ALA A 8 52.96 43.73 -40.54
CA ALA A 8 52.35 43.59 -39.22
C ALA A 8 50.84 43.31 -39.29
N LEU A 9 50.12 43.96 -40.21
CA LEU A 9 48.69 43.75 -40.44
C LEU A 9 48.39 42.33 -40.96
N ALA A 10 49.21 41.82 -41.89
CA ALA A 10 49.06 40.46 -42.40
C ALA A 10 49.27 39.41 -41.29
N VAL A 11 50.28 39.60 -40.44
CA VAL A 11 50.52 38.73 -39.28
C VAL A 11 49.36 38.80 -38.29
N ALA A 12 48.82 39.99 -38.01
CA ALA A 12 47.67 40.16 -37.12
C ALA A 12 46.43 39.42 -37.64
N LEU A 13 46.17 39.47 -38.95
CA LEU A 13 45.04 38.75 -39.57
C LEU A 13 45.22 37.22 -39.48
N VAL A 14 46.43 36.71 -39.69
CA VAL A 14 46.73 35.27 -39.53
C VAL A 14 46.54 34.82 -38.08
N LEU A 15 46.99 35.62 -37.10
CA LEU A 15 46.81 35.32 -35.68
C LEU A 15 45.33 35.35 -35.27
N LEU A 16 44.56 36.34 -35.75
CA LEU A 16 43.11 36.40 -35.54
C LEU A 16 42.41 35.19 -36.15
N GLY A 17 42.76 34.80 -37.38
CA GLY A 17 42.23 33.59 -38.03
C GLY A 17 42.57 32.31 -37.26
N ALA A 18 43.79 32.18 -36.74
CA ALA A 18 44.17 31.04 -35.92
C ALA A 18 43.41 31.00 -34.58
N GLN A 19 43.20 32.16 -33.94
CA GLN A 19 42.42 32.25 -32.70
C GLN A 19 40.94 31.89 -32.92
N THR A 20 40.31 32.35 -34.01
CA THR A 20 38.91 32.05 -34.30
C THR A 20 38.70 30.56 -34.54
N ILE A 21 39.61 29.89 -35.26
CA ILE A 21 39.56 28.44 -35.48
C ILE A 21 39.69 27.68 -34.16
N ARG A 22 40.63 28.06 -33.28
CA ARG A 22 40.80 27.44 -31.96
C ARG A 22 39.56 27.61 -31.08
N MET A 23 38.97 28.81 -31.08
CA MET A 23 37.74 29.09 -30.33
C MET A 23 36.54 28.32 -30.88
N ALA A 24 36.45 28.16 -32.21
CA ALA A 24 35.42 27.33 -32.83
C ALA A 24 35.55 25.85 -32.45
N GLY A 25 36.79 25.31 -32.48
CA GLY A 25 37.08 23.96 -32.01
C GLY A 25 36.71 23.76 -30.54
N ALA A 26 37.17 24.65 -29.66
CA ALA A 26 36.85 24.58 -28.23
C ALA A 26 35.34 24.66 -27.94
N ARG A 27 34.59 25.48 -28.68
CA ARG A 27 33.12 25.54 -28.57
C ARG A 27 32.46 24.25 -29.06
N ALA A 28 32.97 23.66 -30.15
CA ALA A 28 32.44 22.41 -30.67
C ALA A 28 32.69 21.24 -29.70
N ASP A 29 33.89 21.15 -29.14
CA ASP A 29 34.23 20.13 -28.13
C ASP A 29 33.37 20.31 -26.87
N HIS A 30 33.19 21.55 -26.40
CA HIS A 30 32.34 21.85 -25.26
C HIS A 30 30.87 21.51 -25.53
N ALA A 31 30.35 21.86 -26.72
CA ALA A 31 28.99 21.50 -27.12
C ALA A 31 28.81 19.98 -27.20
N GLY A 32 29.80 19.25 -27.73
CA GLY A 32 29.82 17.80 -27.76
C GLY A 32 29.81 17.18 -26.36
N TYR A 33 30.62 17.73 -25.44
CA TYR A 33 30.66 17.31 -24.04
C TYR A 33 29.32 17.54 -23.33
N VAL A 34 28.76 18.75 -23.42
CA VAL A 34 27.47 19.09 -22.80
C VAL A 34 26.36 18.19 -23.36
N ALA A 35 26.30 18.00 -24.68
CA ALA A 35 25.32 17.12 -25.30
C ALA A 35 25.50 15.64 -24.92
N GLY A 36 26.72 15.22 -24.59
CA GLY A 36 27.00 13.87 -24.04
C GLY A 36 26.46 13.74 -22.62
N VAL A 37 26.79 14.70 -21.75
CA VAL A 37 26.31 14.75 -20.36
C VAL A 37 24.78 14.81 -20.30
N GLU A 38 24.14 15.63 -21.13
CA GLU A 38 22.68 15.72 -21.20
C GLU A 38 22.04 14.39 -21.62
N ARG A 39 22.64 13.68 -22.57
CA ARG A 39 22.15 12.36 -23.00
C ARG A 39 22.28 11.32 -21.90
N GLU A 40 23.42 11.25 -21.23
CA GLU A 40 23.64 10.33 -20.11
C GLU A 40 22.69 10.64 -18.95
N ALA A 41 22.51 11.92 -18.60
CA ALA A 41 21.57 12.34 -17.58
C ALA A 41 20.12 12.00 -17.94
N ALA A 42 19.72 12.20 -19.20
CA ALA A 42 18.39 11.83 -19.68
C ALA A 42 18.15 10.31 -19.62
N GLN A 43 19.14 9.51 -20.03
CA GLN A 43 19.06 8.04 -19.95
C GLN A 43 18.97 7.55 -18.49
N ALA A 44 19.81 8.09 -17.60
CA ALA A 44 19.78 7.73 -16.18
C ALA A 44 18.43 8.12 -15.53
N SER A 45 17.89 9.30 -15.87
CA SER A 45 16.59 9.76 -15.41
C SER A 45 15.45 8.85 -15.89
N GLU A 46 15.46 8.45 -17.17
CA GLU A 46 14.44 7.56 -17.72
C GLU A 46 14.52 6.15 -17.10
N GLN A 47 15.72 5.60 -16.91
CA GLN A 47 15.91 4.33 -16.21
C GLN A 47 15.39 4.40 -14.76
N ALA A 48 15.72 5.47 -14.03
CA ALA A 48 15.20 5.68 -12.68
C ALA A 48 13.67 5.77 -12.66
N ARG A 49 13.07 6.46 -13.64
CA ARG A 49 11.62 6.57 -13.80
C ARG A 49 10.97 5.21 -14.07
N GLN A 50 11.57 4.37 -14.91
CA GLN A 50 11.04 3.04 -15.21
C GLN A 50 11.05 2.12 -13.99
N ILE A 51 12.14 2.16 -13.20
CA ILE A 51 12.25 1.42 -11.94
C ILE A 51 11.18 1.89 -10.96
N GLU A 52 11.00 3.20 -10.81
CA GLU A 52 9.98 3.75 -9.92
C GLU A 52 8.57 3.35 -10.37
N GLN A 53 8.25 3.46 -11.66
CA GLN A 53 6.97 3.01 -12.19
C GLN A 53 6.72 1.51 -11.95
N GLN A 54 7.77 0.68 -12.06
CA GLN A 54 7.64 -0.74 -11.74
C GLN A 54 7.32 -0.95 -10.25
N ARG A 55 8.04 -0.29 -9.36
CA ARG A 55 7.80 -0.37 -7.91
C ARG A 55 6.40 0.09 -7.52
N GLN A 56 5.91 1.16 -8.14
CA GLN A 56 4.55 1.64 -7.93
C GLN A 56 3.51 0.59 -8.37
N ARG A 57 3.70 -0.03 -9.55
CA ARG A 57 2.83 -1.13 -10.00
C ARG A 57 2.85 -2.31 -9.04
N ASP A 58 4.02 -2.71 -8.56
CA ASP A 58 4.15 -3.83 -7.62
C ASP A 58 3.43 -3.52 -6.30
N ILE A 59 3.56 -2.30 -5.76
CA ILE A 59 2.85 -1.86 -4.55
C ILE A 59 1.33 -1.79 -4.79
N ASP A 60 0.89 -1.26 -5.93
CA ASP A 60 -0.54 -1.16 -6.26
C ASP A 60 -1.18 -2.53 -6.43
N GLN A 61 -0.44 -3.52 -6.94
CA GLN A 61 -0.88 -4.90 -6.97
C GLN A 61 -1.05 -5.46 -5.55
N VAL A 62 -0.07 -5.26 -4.65
CA VAL A 62 -0.19 -5.68 -3.24
C VAL A 62 -1.40 -5.05 -2.56
N ARG A 63 -1.66 -3.76 -2.81
CA ARG A 63 -2.84 -3.05 -2.29
C ARG A 63 -4.15 -3.63 -2.81
N THR A 64 -4.21 -3.92 -4.11
CA THR A 64 -5.38 -4.50 -4.76
C THR A 64 -5.67 -5.90 -4.20
N ASP A 65 -4.64 -6.74 -4.07
CA ASP A 65 -4.77 -8.08 -3.51
C ASP A 65 -5.23 -8.05 -2.05
N ALA A 66 -4.68 -7.13 -1.25
CA ALA A 66 -5.10 -6.93 0.13
C ALA A 66 -6.57 -6.46 0.23
N ALA A 67 -7.01 -5.57 -0.66
CA ALA A 67 -8.40 -5.11 -0.71
C ALA A 67 -9.37 -6.24 -1.09
N ASN A 68 -9.01 -7.05 -2.09
CA ASN A 68 -9.80 -8.22 -2.51
C ASN A 68 -9.88 -9.26 -1.39
N GLN A 69 -8.75 -9.54 -0.73
CA GLN A 69 -8.71 -10.45 0.41
C GLN A 69 -9.61 -9.95 1.54
N LYS A 70 -9.55 -8.65 1.87
CA LYS A 70 -10.44 -8.03 2.86
C LYS A 70 -11.91 -8.21 2.49
N ALA A 71 -12.29 -7.94 1.24
CA ALA A 71 -13.69 -8.08 0.81
C ALA A 71 -14.20 -9.52 0.99
N ASN A 72 -13.38 -10.51 0.63
CA ASN A 72 -13.71 -11.92 0.81
C ASN A 72 -13.83 -12.32 2.29
N ASP A 73 -12.89 -11.86 3.12
CA ASP A 73 -12.90 -12.13 4.56
C ASP A 73 -14.12 -11.48 5.24
N ASP A 74 -14.46 -10.24 4.87
CA ASP A 74 -15.62 -9.52 5.39
C ASP A 74 -16.93 -10.23 5.01
N ALA A 75 -17.04 -10.72 3.77
CA ALA A 75 -18.20 -11.48 3.31
C ALA A 75 -18.38 -12.79 4.11
N ARG A 76 -17.29 -13.54 4.31
CA ARG A 76 -17.32 -14.76 5.15
C ARG A 76 -17.66 -14.43 6.60
N ALA A 77 -17.11 -13.36 7.15
CA ALA A 77 -17.43 -12.92 8.51
C ALA A 77 -18.91 -12.52 8.63
N ALA A 78 -19.49 -11.89 7.61
CA ALA A 78 -20.92 -11.57 7.59
C ALA A 78 -21.79 -12.84 7.55
N GLU A 79 -21.42 -13.84 6.75
CA GLU A 79 -22.11 -15.14 6.71
C GLU A 79 -22.07 -15.83 8.08
N LEU A 80 -20.90 -15.90 8.72
CA LEU A 80 -20.75 -16.50 10.04
C LEU A 80 -21.55 -15.76 11.12
N ARG A 81 -21.60 -14.42 11.08
CA ARG A 81 -22.46 -13.63 11.97
C ARG A 81 -23.93 -13.96 11.78
N ALA A 82 -24.40 -14.07 10.52
CA ALA A 82 -25.78 -14.44 10.24
C ALA A 82 -26.14 -15.85 10.76
N VAL A 83 -25.23 -16.82 10.63
CA VAL A 83 -25.39 -18.16 11.23
C VAL A 83 -25.46 -18.07 12.75
N GLY A 84 -24.58 -17.28 13.38
CA GLY A 84 -24.59 -17.04 14.83
C GLY A 84 -25.89 -16.39 15.31
N ASP A 85 -26.41 -15.39 14.60
CA ASP A 85 -27.69 -14.75 14.90
C ASP A 85 -28.86 -15.71 14.79
N SER A 86 -28.86 -16.56 13.76
CA SER A 86 -29.87 -17.61 13.60
C SER A 86 -29.84 -18.60 14.77
N LEU A 87 -28.65 -19.03 15.19
CA LEU A 87 -28.48 -19.93 16.34
C LEU A 87 -28.97 -19.28 17.64
N ARG A 88 -28.64 -18.00 17.88
CA ARG A 88 -29.11 -17.25 19.06
C ARG A 88 -30.63 -17.13 19.08
N LYS A 89 -31.27 -16.87 17.93
CA LYS A 89 -32.73 -16.84 17.81
C LYS A 89 -33.36 -18.21 18.14
N GLN A 90 -32.79 -19.30 17.61
CA GLN A 90 -33.26 -20.65 17.93
C GLN A 90 -33.10 -20.97 19.42
N GLN A 91 -31.97 -20.59 20.03
CA GLN A 91 -31.75 -20.77 21.46
C GLN A 91 -32.75 -19.98 22.30
N ALA A 92 -33.00 -18.71 21.96
CA ALA A 92 -33.99 -17.89 22.65
C ALA A 92 -35.41 -18.49 22.56
N GLN A 93 -35.80 -19.01 21.39
CA GLN A 93 -37.07 -19.70 21.21
C GLN A 93 -37.16 -20.95 22.10
N LEU A 94 -36.12 -21.78 22.15
CA LEU A 94 -36.07 -22.97 22.99
C LEU A 94 -36.18 -22.63 24.49
N LEU A 95 -35.55 -21.54 24.93
CA LEU A 95 -35.67 -21.06 26.31
C LEU A 95 -37.10 -20.59 26.62
N ALA A 96 -37.74 -19.86 25.70
CA ALA A 96 -39.13 -19.41 25.83
C ALA A 96 -40.11 -20.60 25.89
N ASP A 97 -39.96 -21.58 25.01
CA ASP A 97 -40.80 -22.79 24.97
C ASP A 97 -40.66 -23.60 26.28
N ARG A 98 -39.43 -23.70 26.81
CA ARG A 98 -39.14 -24.33 28.11
C ARG A 98 -39.80 -23.60 29.28
N ALA A 99 -39.76 -22.27 29.29
CA ALA A 99 -40.40 -21.46 30.33
C ALA A 99 -41.93 -21.69 30.35
N ALA A 100 -42.57 -21.74 29.18
CA ALA A 100 -44.00 -22.03 29.03
C ALA A 100 -44.39 -23.43 29.54
N LEU A 101 -43.52 -24.44 29.33
CA LEU A 101 -43.71 -25.80 29.83
C LEU A 101 -43.55 -25.91 31.37
N ARG A 102 -42.62 -25.14 31.97
CA ARG A 102 -42.33 -25.16 33.41
C ARG A 102 -43.28 -24.32 34.26
N ALA A 103 -43.94 -23.30 33.71
CA ALA A 103 -44.99 -22.56 34.40
C ALA A 103 -46.14 -23.47 34.91
N ARG A 104 -46.24 -24.70 34.38
CA ARG A 104 -47.17 -25.76 34.80
C ARG A 104 -46.68 -26.59 36.01
N LEU A 105 -45.45 -26.40 36.50
CA LEU A 105 -44.81 -27.19 37.58
C LEU A 105 -44.11 -26.26 38.60
N ALA A 106 -44.87 -25.67 39.52
CA ALA A 106 -44.37 -24.64 40.44
C ALA A 106 -43.96 -25.20 41.82
N ALA A 107 -42.73 -24.88 42.26
CA ALA A 107 -42.36 -24.53 43.65
C ALA A 107 -40.83 -24.36 43.84
N ARG A 108 -39.98 -24.99 43.01
CA ARG A 108 -38.51 -25.01 43.21
C ARG A 108 -37.68 -24.21 42.18
N GLY A 109 -38.30 -23.65 41.13
CA GLY A 109 -37.63 -23.25 39.88
C GLY A 109 -37.14 -21.79 39.74
N LYS A 110 -37.72 -20.81 40.45
CA LYS A 110 -37.50 -19.38 40.16
C LYS A 110 -36.02 -18.94 40.22
N THR A 111 -35.27 -19.42 41.22
CA THR A 111 -33.84 -19.06 41.40
C THR A 111 -32.93 -19.75 40.36
N ILE A 112 -33.34 -20.90 39.81
CA ILE A 112 -32.57 -21.60 38.77
C ILE A 112 -32.81 -20.94 37.40
N ASP A 113 -34.02 -20.44 37.15
CA ASP A 113 -34.37 -19.78 35.89
C ASP A 113 -33.62 -18.44 35.74
N ASP A 114 -33.57 -17.61 36.79
CA ASP A 114 -32.79 -16.34 36.79
C ASP A 114 -31.29 -16.56 36.50
N LEU A 115 -30.72 -17.68 36.95
CA LEU A 115 -29.33 -18.05 36.69
C LEU A 115 -29.10 -18.47 35.23
N VAL A 116 -30.04 -19.18 34.63
CA VAL A 116 -29.95 -19.59 33.21
C VAL A 116 -30.02 -18.37 32.29
N ASP A 117 -30.91 -17.43 32.59
CA ASP A 117 -31.04 -16.19 31.82
C ASP A 117 -29.79 -15.31 31.95
N LEU A 118 -29.24 -15.16 33.17
CA LEU A 118 -27.98 -14.45 33.40
C LEU A 118 -26.81 -15.08 32.64
N LEU A 119 -26.69 -16.41 32.65
CA LEU A 119 -25.63 -17.11 31.91
C LEU A 119 -25.79 -16.96 30.39
N ALA A 120 -27.02 -16.96 29.87
CA ALA A 120 -27.29 -16.71 28.46
C ALA A 120 -26.92 -15.27 28.05
N GLN A 121 -27.23 -14.29 28.89
CA GLN A 121 -26.83 -12.91 28.66
C GLN A 121 -25.30 -12.74 28.72
N LEU A 122 -24.64 -13.25 29.76
CA LEU A 122 -23.19 -13.18 29.91
C LEU A 122 -22.47 -13.87 28.73
N ARG A 123 -22.98 -15.02 28.28
CA ARG A 123 -22.46 -15.71 27.10
C ARG A 123 -22.58 -14.85 25.85
N THR A 124 -23.73 -14.20 25.66
CA THR A 124 -23.98 -13.31 24.51
C THR A 124 -23.05 -12.09 24.52
N GLU A 125 -22.86 -11.45 25.67
CA GLU A 125 -21.95 -10.32 25.82
C GLU A 125 -20.49 -10.73 25.59
N ALA A 126 -20.07 -11.87 26.14
CA ALA A 126 -18.72 -12.41 25.93
C ALA A 126 -18.46 -12.75 24.45
N ASP A 127 -19.44 -13.34 23.75
CA ASP A 127 -19.33 -13.63 22.32
C ASP A 127 -19.24 -12.36 21.48
N ASN A 128 -20.05 -11.35 21.80
CA ASN A 128 -20.01 -10.06 21.09
C ASN A 128 -18.63 -9.40 21.26
N HIS A 129 -18.11 -9.36 22.49
CA HIS A 129 -16.81 -8.75 22.76
C HIS A 129 -15.65 -9.53 22.11
N ALA A 130 -15.71 -10.86 22.14
CA ALA A 130 -14.75 -11.70 21.41
C ALA A 130 -14.79 -11.42 19.90
N GLY A 131 -15.98 -11.18 19.33
CA GLY A 131 -16.15 -10.79 17.93
C GLY A 131 -15.55 -9.42 17.60
N GLU A 132 -15.69 -8.43 18.48
CA GLU A 132 -15.08 -7.10 18.32
C GLU A 132 -13.55 -7.19 18.33
N LEU A 133 -12.99 -7.94 19.29
CA LEU A 133 -11.54 -8.17 19.39
C LEU A 133 -10.99 -8.91 18.16
N ALA A 134 -11.69 -9.95 17.71
CA ALA A 134 -11.32 -10.68 16.50
C ALA A 134 -11.30 -9.75 15.28
N ALA A 135 -12.32 -8.90 15.11
CA ALA A 135 -12.38 -7.94 14.00
C ALA A 135 -11.21 -6.94 14.03
N ALA A 136 -10.87 -6.42 15.21
CA ALA A 136 -9.74 -5.51 15.38
C ALA A 136 -8.40 -6.19 15.09
N LEU A 137 -8.19 -7.40 15.59
CA LEU A 137 -6.97 -8.18 15.36
C LEU A 137 -6.83 -8.56 13.88
N ASP A 138 -7.90 -9.00 13.22
CA ASP A 138 -7.89 -9.31 11.79
C ASP A 138 -7.57 -8.08 10.94
N ALA A 139 -8.12 -6.91 11.30
CA ALA A 139 -7.78 -5.65 10.65
C ALA A 139 -6.29 -5.31 10.81
N SER A 140 -5.76 -5.42 12.03
CA SER A 140 -4.34 -5.16 12.29
C SER A 140 -3.42 -6.12 11.53
N ARG A 141 -3.78 -7.41 11.50
CA ARG A 141 -3.00 -8.46 10.83
C ARG A 141 -3.00 -8.30 9.32
N ARG A 142 -4.14 -7.96 8.71
CA ARG A 142 -4.22 -7.65 7.28
C ARG A 142 -3.35 -6.45 6.92
N ALA A 143 -3.38 -5.38 7.72
CA ALA A 143 -2.52 -4.23 7.50
C ALA A 143 -1.03 -4.60 7.60
N GLY A 144 -0.66 -5.39 8.61
CA GLY A 144 0.70 -5.91 8.77
C GLY A 144 1.17 -6.71 7.56
N PHE A 145 0.38 -7.67 7.08
CA PHE A 145 0.73 -8.46 5.90
C PHE A 145 0.80 -7.64 4.61
N ALA A 146 -0.05 -6.63 4.44
CA ALA A 146 0.07 -5.73 3.30
C ALA A 146 1.40 -4.95 3.34
N CYS A 147 1.82 -4.49 4.51
CA CYS A 147 3.12 -3.84 4.71
C CYS A 147 4.29 -4.80 4.41
N GLU A 148 4.27 -6.01 4.95
CA GLU A 148 5.31 -7.03 4.71
C GLU A 148 5.42 -7.37 3.22
N ARG A 149 4.30 -7.62 2.54
CA ARG A 149 4.29 -7.91 1.09
C ARG A 149 4.77 -6.74 0.25
N SER A 150 4.44 -5.50 0.65
CA SER A 150 4.92 -4.29 -0.04
C SER A 150 6.44 -4.14 0.11
N TYR A 151 6.96 -4.46 1.30
CA TYR A 151 8.40 -4.48 1.52
C TYR A 151 9.09 -5.58 0.70
N ASP A 152 8.52 -6.78 0.69
CA ASP A 152 9.05 -7.92 -0.07
C ASP A 152 9.04 -7.66 -1.58
N SER A 153 8.02 -7.00 -2.12
CA SER A 153 8.00 -6.64 -3.54
C SER A 153 9.12 -5.66 -3.90
N LEU A 154 9.35 -4.64 -3.07
CA LEU A 154 10.46 -3.72 -3.26
C LEU A 154 11.84 -4.39 -3.12
N ARG A 155 11.95 -5.41 -2.25
CA ARG A 155 13.18 -6.17 -2.05
C ARG A 155 13.46 -7.14 -3.21
N ALA A 156 12.42 -7.70 -3.83
CA ALA A 156 12.55 -8.59 -4.97
C ALA A 156 12.84 -7.85 -6.30
N SER A 157 12.41 -6.60 -6.43
CA SER A 157 12.65 -5.74 -7.61
C SER A 157 14.04 -5.07 -7.62
N LYS A 158 15.04 -5.69 -6.97
CA LYS A 158 16.44 -5.26 -6.89
C LYS A 158 17.31 -6.01 -7.90
#